data_AF-R7M1H3-F1
#
_entry.id   AF-R7M1H3-F1
#
_cell.length_a   1.000
_cell.length_b   1.000
_cell.length_c   1.000
_cell.angle_alpha   90.00
_cell.angle_beta   90.00
_cell.angle_gamma   90.00
#
_symmetry.space_group_name_H-M   'P 1'
#
loop_
_entity.id
_entity.type
_entity.pdbx_description
1 polymer ?
#
loop_
_entity_poly.entity_id
_entity_poly.type
_entity_poly.pdbx_seq_one_letter_code
_entity_poly.pdbx_strand_id
1 'polypeptide(L)'
;MLIYSKKQRISRKIYHLQQCPFCSRIQKDHTGYFYTEEEALAQGYRPCKRCHPYQSPVALYEKDKKHVDGLCHSFGFQCQVQGNDLLITNPLEAWLLTFSSRLRKILIYHESCRRFCTLVQREELIRGFHRQPWEFHSIAETLFLIHRHLQNYITGSGIPAYKKDAAQRLLKEPLQKNDRFRKKNRKNHQKKLAKKARMHQETKHVLYLIQQLKCMEP
;
A
#
# COMPACT_ATOMS: atom_id res chain seq x y z
N MET A 1 6.60 16.73 -27.01
CA MET A 1 5.80 17.50 -27.98
C MET A 1 4.54 16.70 -28.32
N LEU A 2 3.38 17.31 -28.12
CA LEU A 2 2.06 16.72 -28.37
C LEU A 2 1.47 17.32 -29.65
N ILE A 3 0.67 16.53 -30.36
CA ILE A 3 0.12 16.88 -31.67
C ILE A 3 -1.41 16.85 -31.60
N TYR A 4 -2.08 17.83 -32.20
CA TYR A 4 -3.52 17.80 -32.41
C TYR A 4 -3.86 18.25 -33.83
N SER A 5 -5.10 18.01 -34.26
CA SER A 5 -5.60 18.54 -35.53
C SER A 5 -6.43 19.79 -35.29
N LYS A 6 -6.09 20.88 -35.99
CA LYS A 6 -6.82 22.15 -35.97
C LYS A 6 -8.26 22.04 -36.51
N LYS A 7 -8.57 20.97 -37.27
CA LYS A 7 -9.91 20.70 -37.84
C LYS A 7 -10.84 19.95 -36.88
N GLN A 8 -10.43 19.68 -35.65
CA GLN A 8 -11.26 18.96 -34.68
C GLN A 8 -12.50 19.78 -34.32
N ARG A 9 -13.67 19.13 -34.32
CA ARG A 9 -14.88 19.71 -33.73
C ARG A 9 -14.64 19.94 -32.23
N ILE A 10 -15.25 20.99 -31.67
CA ILE A 10 -15.11 21.37 -30.26
C ILE A 10 -15.38 20.17 -29.31
N SER A 11 -16.31 19.28 -29.67
CA SER A 11 -16.64 18.07 -28.90
C SER A 11 -15.62 16.93 -28.99
N ARG A 12 -14.59 17.03 -29.84
CA ARG A 12 -13.57 16.00 -30.11
C ARG A 12 -12.15 16.59 -30.10
N LYS A 13 -11.89 17.56 -29.23
CA LYS A 13 -10.53 18.06 -28.97
C LYS A 13 -9.67 16.93 -28.39
N ILE A 14 -8.82 16.35 -29.21
CA ILE A 14 -7.96 15.22 -28.85
C ILE A 14 -6.52 15.54 -29.21
N TYR A 15 -5.62 15.42 -28.23
CA TYR A 15 -4.18 15.50 -28.47
C TYR A 15 -3.56 14.10 -28.52
N HIS A 16 -2.42 14.00 -29.20
CA HIS A 16 -1.73 12.77 -29.53
C HIS A 16 -0.24 12.90 -29.21
N LEU A 17 0.43 11.80 -28.90
CA LEU A 17 1.89 11.75 -28.92
C LEU A 17 2.39 11.78 -30.37
N GLN A 18 3.60 12.28 -30.60
CA GLN A 18 4.20 12.37 -31.94
C GLN A 18 4.23 11.01 -32.65
N GLN A 19 4.53 9.93 -31.93
CA GLN A 19 4.55 8.55 -32.43
C GLN A 19 3.18 7.93 -32.70
N CYS A 20 2.08 8.64 -32.48
CA CYS A 20 0.76 8.07 -32.62
C CYS A 20 0.41 7.85 -34.11
N PRO A 21 -0.09 6.68 -34.53
CA PRO A 21 -0.40 6.40 -35.94
C PRO A 21 -1.37 7.39 -36.58
N PHE A 22 -2.23 8.02 -35.77
CA PHE A 22 -3.15 9.05 -36.22
C PHE A 22 -2.44 10.31 -36.73
N CYS A 23 -1.29 10.67 -36.16
CA CYS A 23 -0.53 11.87 -36.53
C CYS A 23 -0.09 11.83 -38.00
N SER A 24 0.24 10.65 -38.52
CA SER A 24 0.60 10.46 -39.94
C SER A 24 -0.53 10.83 -40.92
N ARG A 25 -1.79 10.85 -40.45
CA ARG A 25 -2.98 11.15 -41.25
C ARG A 25 -3.38 12.63 -41.16
N ILE A 26 -2.75 13.40 -40.28
CA ILE A 26 -3.01 14.84 -40.16
C ILE A 26 -2.19 15.57 -41.22
N GLN A 27 -2.87 16.32 -42.08
CA GLN A 27 -2.20 17.20 -43.05
C GLN A 27 -1.38 18.26 -42.31
N LYS A 28 -0.15 18.53 -42.77
CA LYS A 28 0.80 19.44 -42.12
C LYS A 28 0.20 20.81 -41.78
N ASP A 29 -0.59 21.39 -42.69
CA ASP A 29 -1.22 22.71 -42.52
C ASP A 29 -2.27 22.73 -41.40
N HIS A 30 -2.84 21.55 -41.10
CA HIS A 30 -3.84 21.36 -40.06
C HIS A 30 -3.26 20.79 -38.76
N THR A 31 -1.94 20.66 -38.65
CA THR A 31 -1.26 20.18 -37.45
C THR A 31 -1.03 21.34 -36.48
N GLY A 32 -1.43 21.14 -35.22
CA GLY A 32 -1.08 22.00 -34.10
C GLY A 32 -0.25 21.23 -33.08
N TYR A 33 0.46 21.98 -32.23
CA TYR A 33 1.37 21.41 -31.23
C TYR A 33 1.09 21.98 -29.84
N PHE A 34 1.30 21.14 -28.83
CA PHE A 34 1.46 21.56 -27.44
C PHE A 34 2.81 21.08 -26.91
N TYR A 35 3.41 21.86 -26.02
CA TYR A 35 4.68 21.50 -25.41
C TYR A 35 4.48 20.54 -24.23
N THR A 36 3.40 20.73 -23.46
CA THR A 36 3.10 19.93 -22.26
C THR A 36 1.66 19.42 -22.24
N GLU A 37 1.40 18.39 -21.42
CA GLU A 37 0.05 17.83 -21.26
C GLU A 37 -0.88 18.81 -20.53
N GLU A 38 -0.34 19.57 -19.58
CA GLU A 38 -1.08 20.58 -18.81
C GLU A 38 -1.62 21.67 -19.73
N GLU A 39 -0.82 22.12 -20.69
CA GLU A 39 -1.23 23.10 -21.70
C GLU A 39 -2.42 22.59 -22.53
N ALA A 40 -2.34 21.33 -22.99
CA ALA A 40 -3.39 20.70 -23.78
C ALA A 40 -4.70 20.55 -22.96
N LEU A 41 -4.58 20.11 -21.71
CA LEU A 41 -5.70 19.94 -20.79
C LEU A 41 -6.38 21.27 -20.45
N ALA A 42 -5.60 22.33 -20.18
CA ALA A 42 -6.11 23.67 -19.89
C ALA A 42 -6.93 24.23 -21.07
N GLN A 43 -6.56 23.89 -22.31
CA GLN A 43 -7.30 24.27 -23.53
C GLN A 43 -8.48 23.34 -23.85
N GLY A 44 -8.79 22.39 -22.97
CA GLY A 44 -9.91 21.46 -23.07
C GLY A 44 -9.67 20.29 -24.03
N TYR A 45 -8.42 20.03 -24.43
CA TYR A 45 -8.06 18.83 -25.18
C TYR A 45 -8.00 17.63 -24.26
N ARG A 46 -8.34 16.47 -24.81
CA ARG A 46 -8.30 15.19 -24.12
C ARG A 46 -7.21 14.31 -24.74
N PRO A 47 -6.53 13.46 -23.97
CA PRO A 47 -5.56 12.56 -24.57
C PRO A 47 -6.26 11.54 -25.48
N CYS A 48 -5.60 11.21 -26.57
CA CYS A 48 -6.00 10.10 -27.42
C CYS A 48 -5.87 8.79 -26.65
N LYS A 49 -6.94 7.99 -26.61
CA LYS A 49 -6.98 6.69 -25.92
C LYS A 49 -5.89 5.70 -26.37
N ARG A 50 -5.35 5.87 -27.58
CA ARG A 50 -4.28 5.00 -28.10
C ARG A 50 -2.89 5.52 -27.74
N CYS A 51 -2.71 6.84 -27.71
CA CYS A 51 -1.43 7.42 -27.35
C CYS A 51 -1.26 7.46 -25.82
N HIS A 52 -2.37 7.59 -25.08
CA HIS A 52 -2.45 7.45 -23.61
C HIS A 52 -3.58 6.47 -23.29
N PRO A 53 -3.33 5.16 -23.35
CA PRO A 53 -4.27 4.19 -22.81
C PRO A 53 -4.45 4.51 -21.33
N TYR A 54 -5.67 4.82 -20.93
CA TYR A 54 -5.99 4.93 -19.51
C TYR A 54 -5.71 3.59 -18.86
N GLN A 55 -4.70 3.53 -18.01
CA GLN A 55 -4.32 2.31 -17.32
C GLN A 55 -5.16 2.22 -16.05
N SER A 56 -5.81 1.08 -15.85
CA SER A 56 -6.45 0.79 -14.57
C SER A 56 -5.37 0.76 -13.47
N PRO A 57 -5.74 1.01 -12.20
CA PRO A 57 -4.87 0.79 -11.06
C PRO A 57 -4.19 -0.59 -11.11
N VAL A 58 -4.92 -1.62 -11.54
CA VAL A 58 -4.40 -2.99 -11.68
C VAL A 58 -3.35 -3.11 -12.79
N ALA A 59 -3.57 -2.49 -13.96
CA ALA A 59 -2.58 -2.51 -15.04
C ALA A 59 -1.27 -1.82 -14.62
N LEU A 60 -1.37 -0.72 -13.86
CA LEU A 60 -0.21 -0.04 -13.28
C LEU A 60 0.48 -0.90 -12.21
N TYR A 61 -0.30 -1.59 -11.37
CA TYR A 61 0.22 -2.48 -10.34
C TYR A 61 0.99 -3.64 -10.96
N GLU A 62 0.43 -4.32 -11.95
CA GLU A 62 1.10 -5.47 -12.58
C GLU A 62 2.37 -5.06 -13.35
N LYS A 63 2.38 -3.85 -13.93
CA LYS A 63 3.56 -3.30 -14.61
C LYS A 63 4.75 -3.12 -13.65
N ASP A 64 4.51 -2.57 -12.47
CA ASP A 64 5.56 -2.24 -11.50
C ASP A 64 5.53 -3.15 -10.25
N LYS A 65 4.96 -4.35 -10.40
CA LYS A 65 4.59 -5.27 -9.31
C LYS A 65 5.72 -5.51 -8.32
N LYS A 66 6.92 -5.87 -8.81
CA LYS A 66 8.08 -6.15 -7.95
C LYS A 66 8.47 -4.97 -7.06
N HIS A 67 8.40 -3.75 -7.61
CA HIS A 67 8.74 -2.54 -6.87
C HIS A 67 7.66 -2.21 -5.84
N VAL A 68 6.39 -2.25 -6.28
CA VAL A 68 5.23 -2.01 -5.41
C VAL A 68 5.17 -3.01 -4.25
N ASP A 69 5.37 -4.30 -4.53
CA ASP A 69 5.37 -5.36 -3.52
C ASP A 69 6.54 -5.18 -2.53
N GLY A 70 7.71 -4.73 -3.01
CA GLY A 70 8.85 -4.39 -2.15
C GLY A 70 8.53 -3.24 -1.18
N LEU A 71 7.84 -2.20 -1.66
CA LEU A 71 7.36 -1.10 -0.81
C LEU A 71 6.30 -1.58 0.17
N CYS A 72 5.33 -2.38 -0.28
CA CYS A 72 4.29 -2.94 0.58
C CYS A 72 4.89 -3.78 1.71
N HIS A 73 5.87 -4.65 1.39
CA HIS A 73 6.60 -5.40 2.39
C HIS A 73 7.33 -4.49 3.39
N SER A 74 7.96 -3.42 2.90
CA SER A 74 8.72 -2.48 3.74
C SER A 74 7.82 -1.66 4.69
N PHE A 75 6.63 -1.26 4.23
CA PHE A 75 5.67 -0.47 5.01
C PHE A 75 4.65 -1.31 5.80
N GLY A 76 4.66 -2.64 5.65
CA GLY A 76 3.65 -3.51 6.26
C GLY A 76 2.26 -3.35 5.64
N PHE A 77 2.20 -3.04 4.35
CA PHE A 77 0.97 -2.94 3.57
C PHE A 77 0.72 -4.21 2.76
N GLN A 78 -0.51 -4.37 2.31
CA GLN A 78 -0.92 -5.42 1.39
C GLN A 78 -1.71 -4.79 0.24
N CYS A 79 -1.34 -5.13 -0.98
CA CYS A 79 -2.12 -4.80 -2.18
C CYS A 79 -2.96 -6.02 -2.59
N GLN A 80 -4.24 -5.79 -2.84
CA GLN A 80 -5.19 -6.80 -3.33
C GLN A 80 -5.90 -6.25 -4.57
N VAL A 81 -5.89 -7.04 -5.64
CA VAL A 81 -6.61 -6.72 -6.87
C VAL A 81 -8.08 -7.10 -6.70
N GLN A 82 -8.99 -6.16 -6.97
CA GLN A 82 -10.43 -6.39 -6.96
C GLN A 82 -11.04 -5.90 -8.29
N GLY A 83 -11.16 -6.80 -9.26
CA GLY A 83 -11.58 -6.43 -10.61
C GLY A 83 -10.56 -5.48 -11.25
N ASN A 84 -10.97 -4.23 -11.51
CA ASN A 84 -10.10 -3.17 -12.05
C ASN A 84 -9.56 -2.21 -10.98
N ASP A 85 -9.93 -2.43 -9.72
CA ASP A 85 -9.52 -1.58 -8.61
C ASP A 85 -8.37 -2.24 -7.83
N LEU A 86 -7.60 -1.41 -7.13
CA LEU A 86 -6.51 -1.85 -6.27
C LEU A 86 -6.83 -1.45 -4.83
N LEU A 87 -7.05 -2.43 -3.97
CA LEU A 87 -7.22 -2.24 -2.53
C LEU A 87 -5.84 -2.31 -1.86
N ILE A 88 -5.52 -1.30 -1.06
CA ILE A 88 -4.31 -1.21 -0.26
C ILE A 88 -4.72 -1.23 1.21
N THR A 89 -4.29 -2.23 1.96
CA THR A 89 -4.68 -2.40 3.36
C THR A 89 -3.48 -2.45 4.28
N ASN A 90 -3.65 -1.94 5.49
CA ASN A 90 -2.78 -2.20 6.62
C ASN A 90 -3.65 -2.54 7.85
N PRO A 91 -3.06 -2.93 9.00
CA PRO A 91 -3.84 -3.30 10.19
C PRO A 91 -4.78 -2.22 10.76
N LEU A 92 -4.65 -0.96 10.34
CA LEU A 92 -5.41 0.17 10.85
C LEU A 92 -6.47 0.71 9.88
N GLU A 93 -6.26 0.55 8.59
CA GLU A 93 -7.05 1.22 7.55
C GLU A 93 -6.94 0.51 6.20
N ALA A 94 -7.98 0.70 5.39
CA ALA A 94 -8.01 0.35 3.98
C ALA A 94 -8.08 1.59 3.07
N TRP A 95 -7.50 1.47 1.89
CA TRP A 95 -7.46 2.48 0.84
C TRP A 95 -7.80 1.82 -0.48
N LEU A 96 -8.52 2.52 -1.34
CA LEU A 96 -8.97 2.00 -2.62
C LEU A 96 -8.56 2.94 -3.76
N LEU A 97 -7.90 2.39 -4.77
CA LEU A 97 -7.60 3.07 -6.01
C LEU A 97 -8.57 2.61 -7.08
N THR A 98 -9.30 3.55 -7.68
CA THR A 98 -10.26 3.26 -8.75
C THR A 98 -10.12 4.24 -9.90
N PHE A 99 -10.43 3.79 -11.12
CA PHE A 99 -10.42 4.66 -12.29
C PHE A 99 -11.78 5.31 -12.52
N SER A 100 -11.85 6.64 -12.40
CA SER A 100 -13.06 7.38 -12.76
C SER A 100 -13.13 7.57 -14.28
N SER A 101 -14.10 6.93 -14.92
CA SER A 101 -14.33 7.11 -16.37
C SER A 101 -14.75 8.54 -16.73
N ARG A 102 -15.42 9.23 -15.81
CA ARG A 102 -15.89 10.61 -15.96
C ARG A 102 -14.73 11.60 -15.88
N LEU A 103 -13.92 11.50 -14.81
CA LEU A 103 -12.78 12.39 -14.59
C LEU A 103 -11.51 11.95 -15.33
N ARG A 104 -11.53 10.73 -15.87
CA ARG A 104 -10.45 10.11 -16.65
C ARG A 104 -9.12 10.07 -15.89
N LYS A 105 -9.20 9.85 -14.58
CA LYS A 105 -8.05 9.75 -13.68
C LYS A 105 -8.31 8.70 -12.61
N ILE A 106 -7.24 8.23 -11.99
CA ILE A 106 -7.35 7.37 -10.81
C ILE A 106 -7.67 8.26 -9.61
N LEU A 107 -8.66 7.83 -8.84
CA LEU A 107 -9.08 8.47 -7.60
C LEU A 107 -8.62 7.62 -6.42
N ILE A 108 -8.23 8.30 -5.35
CA ILE A 108 -7.77 7.68 -4.11
C ILE A 108 -8.90 7.80 -3.09
N TYR A 109 -9.29 6.67 -2.51
CA TYR A 109 -10.33 6.57 -1.50
C TYR A 109 -9.75 6.01 -0.21
N HIS A 110 -10.19 6.53 0.93
CA HIS A 110 -9.82 6.06 2.26
C HIS A 110 -11.03 5.50 2.98
N GLU A 111 -10.84 4.41 3.72
CA GLU A 111 -11.90 3.78 4.50
C GLU A 111 -12.51 4.80 5.47
N SER A 112 -13.83 4.96 5.38
CA SER A 112 -14.56 5.87 6.24
C SER A 112 -14.59 5.32 7.66
N CYS A 113 -13.98 6.04 8.59
CA CYS A 113 -14.27 5.82 10.00
C CYS A 113 -15.78 6.03 10.22
N ARG A 114 -16.46 5.10 10.92
CA ARG A 114 -17.91 5.13 11.18
C ARG A 114 -18.44 6.48 11.71
N ARG A 115 -17.58 7.33 12.29
CA ARG A 115 -17.89 8.68 12.79
C ARG A 115 -18.08 9.75 11.71
N PHE A 116 -17.55 9.59 10.50
CA PHE A 116 -17.58 10.61 9.43
C PHE A 116 -18.49 10.21 8.25
N CYS A 117 -19.34 9.21 8.43
CA CYS A 117 -20.33 8.76 7.44
C CYS A 117 -21.54 9.71 7.34
N THR A 118 -21.32 11.01 7.30
CA THR A 118 -22.36 12.00 7.09
C THR A 118 -21.74 13.19 6.38
N LEU A 119 -21.65 13.13 5.05
CA LEU A 119 -21.77 14.28 4.16
C LEU A 119 -21.90 13.75 2.73
N VAL A 120 -23.14 13.72 2.28
CA VAL A 120 -23.54 13.29 0.94
C VAL A 120 -23.09 14.38 -0.03
N GLN A 121 -21.90 14.22 -0.60
CA GLN A 121 -21.51 14.92 -1.82
C GLN A 121 -21.68 13.96 -3.01
N ARG A 122 -22.46 14.40 -4.00
CA ARG A 122 -23.11 13.61 -5.07
C ARG A 122 -22.16 12.99 -6.12
N GLU A 123 -20.93 12.63 -5.77
CA GLU A 123 -19.94 12.15 -6.75
C GLU A 123 -19.32 10.81 -6.32
N GLU A 124 -19.56 9.77 -7.12
CA GLU A 124 -18.92 8.44 -7.06
C GLU A 124 -18.71 7.91 -5.63
N LEU A 125 -19.83 7.60 -4.97
CA LEU A 125 -19.87 7.03 -3.63
C LEU A 125 -19.50 5.54 -3.67
N ILE A 126 -18.36 5.19 -3.09
CA ILE A 126 -17.99 3.81 -2.81
C ILE A 126 -18.36 3.52 -1.37
N ARG A 127 -19.21 2.52 -1.14
CA ARG A 127 -19.72 2.18 0.20
C ARG A 127 -18.55 1.89 1.15
N GLY A 128 -18.50 2.60 2.27
CA GLY A 128 -17.46 2.44 3.29
C GLY A 128 -16.18 3.23 3.02
N PHE A 129 -16.12 4.02 1.95
CA PHE A 129 -14.96 4.82 1.59
C PHE A 129 -15.32 6.28 1.29
N HIS A 130 -14.40 7.19 1.56
CA HIS A 130 -14.50 8.60 1.18
C HIS A 130 -13.35 9.01 0.27
N ARG A 131 -13.63 9.91 -0.68
CA ARG A 131 -12.63 10.38 -1.64
C ARG A 131 -11.64 11.31 -0.96
N GLN A 132 -10.35 11.03 -1.16
CA GLN A 132 -9.26 11.88 -0.69
C GLN A 132 -8.94 12.95 -1.75
N PRO A 133 -8.59 14.18 -1.35
CA PRO A 133 -8.24 15.27 -2.27
C PRO A 133 -6.80 15.15 -2.77
N TRP A 134 -6.30 13.93 -2.98
CA TRP A 134 -4.95 13.66 -3.44
C TRP A 134 -4.98 13.35 -4.94
N GLU A 135 -4.03 13.92 -5.68
CA GLU A 135 -3.81 13.56 -7.08
C GLU A 135 -2.99 12.27 -7.15
N PHE A 136 -3.38 11.40 -8.09
CA PHE A 136 -2.67 10.15 -8.33
C PHE A 136 -1.55 10.38 -9.35
N HIS A 137 -0.31 10.08 -8.95
CA HIS A 137 0.85 10.10 -9.84
C HIS A 137 1.36 8.67 -10.13
N SER A 138 1.53 7.86 -9.08
CA SER A 138 1.92 6.46 -9.17
C SER A 138 1.44 5.67 -7.95
N ILE A 139 1.43 4.34 -8.05
CA ILE A 139 1.12 3.49 -6.89
C ILE A 139 2.20 3.66 -5.83
N ALA A 140 3.48 3.69 -6.22
CA ALA A 140 4.59 3.88 -5.30
C ALA A 140 4.44 5.17 -4.48
N GLU A 141 4.20 6.31 -5.14
CA GLU A 141 3.98 7.59 -4.47
C GLU A 141 2.74 7.55 -3.56
N THR A 142 1.67 6.90 -4.01
CA THR A 142 0.46 6.73 -3.19
C THR A 142 0.76 5.94 -1.91
N LEU A 143 1.60 4.89 -1.98
CA LEU A 143 2.04 4.15 -0.79
C LEU A 143 2.84 5.04 0.17
N PHE A 144 3.72 5.90 -0.33
CA PHE A 144 4.44 6.86 0.52
C PHE A 144 3.48 7.87 1.18
N LEU A 145 2.47 8.34 0.46
CA LEU A 145 1.44 9.24 1.01
C LEU A 145 0.64 8.55 2.12
N ILE A 146 0.22 7.31 1.91
CA ILE A 146 -0.47 6.49 2.92
C ILE A 146 0.44 6.24 4.12
N HIS A 147 1.70 5.88 3.90
CA HIS A 147 2.67 5.68 4.97
C HIS A 147 2.88 6.95 5.81
N ARG A 148 2.99 8.12 5.18
CA ARG A 148 3.04 9.40 5.89
C ARG A 148 1.74 9.69 6.64
N HIS A 149 0.58 9.34 6.07
CA HIS A 149 -0.72 9.51 6.73
C HIS A 149 -0.79 8.79 8.07
N LEU A 150 -0.07 7.68 8.25
CA LEU A 150 -0.01 6.96 9.53
C LEU A 150 0.44 7.82 10.71
N GLN A 151 1.21 8.89 10.46
CA GLN A 151 1.68 9.80 11.51
C GLN A 151 0.52 10.49 12.23
N ASN A 152 -0.61 10.71 11.53
CA ASN A 152 -1.81 11.32 12.10
C ASN A 152 -2.41 10.46 13.23
N TYR A 153 -2.26 9.14 13.17
CA TYR A 153 -2.71 8.26 14.26
C TYR A 153 -1.87 8.45 15.52
N ILE A 154 -0.59 8.79 15.40
CA ILE A 154 0.31 8.97 16.55
C ILE A 154 0.01 10.30 17.25
N THR A 155 -0.06 11.38 16.48
CA THR A 155 -0.16 12.75 16.99
C THR A 155 -1.59 13.17 17.30
N GLY A 156 -2.59 12.50 16.70
CA GLY A 156 -4.00 12.83 16.85
C GLY A 156 -4.51 12.78 18.29
N SER A 157 -5.24 13.82 18.69
CA SER A 157 -6.05 13.81 19.92
C SER A 157 -7.28 12.90 19.71
N GLY A 158 -7.65 12.13 20.73
CA GLY A 158 -8.80 11.22 20.66
C GLY A 158 -8.58 9.90 19.90
N ILE A 159 -7.37 9.62 19.40
CA ILE A 159 -7.02 8.32 18.83
C ILE A 159 -6.75 7.31 19.96
N PRO A 160 -7.41 6.13 19.98
CA PRO A 160 -7.16 5.11 20.99
C PRO A 160 -5.70 4.64 21.05
N ALA A 161 -5.21 4.33 22.25
CA ALA A 161 -3.82 3.91 22.48
C ALA A 161 -3.40 2.72 21.59
N TYR A 162 -4.26 1.72 21.42
CA TYR A 162 -3.96 0.56 20.56
C TYR A 162 -3.70 0.94 19.10
N LYS A 163 -4.36 2.00 18.58
CA LYS A 163 -4.13 2.52 17.23
C LYS A 163 -2.82 3.30 17.16
N LYS A 164 -2.49 4.08 18.19
CA LYS A 164 -1.19 4.78 18.32
C LYS A 164 -0.04 3.77 18.29
N ASP A 165 -0.15 2.72 19.08
CA ASP A 165 0.88 1.68 19.18
C ASP A 165 1.04 0.93 17.85
N ALA A 166 -0.07 0.60 17.17
CA ALA A 166 -0.02 -0.03 15.87
C ALA A 166 0.61 0.88 14.80
N ALA A 167 0.26 2.17 14.78
CA ALA A 167 0.85 3.13 13.84
C ALA A 167 2.34 3.30 14.09
N GLN A 168 2.76 3.39 15.36
CA GLN A 168 4.18 3.42 15.73
C GLN A 168 4.92 2.15 15.29
N ARG A 169 4.30 0.97 15.36
CA ARG A 169 4.91 -0.28 14.88
C ARG A 169 5.11 -0.30 13.37
N LEU A 170 4.17 0.27 12.61
CA LEU A 170 4.25 0.36 11.16
C LEU A 170 5.27 1.41 10.70
N LEU A 171 5.36 2.54 11.42
CA LEU A 171 6.26 3.65 11.10
C LEU A 171 7.70 3.45 11.58
N LYS A 172 7.92 2.56 12.54
CA LYS A 172 9.29 2.16 12.89
C LYS A 172 9.87 1.44 11.68
N GLU A 173 11.02 1.93 11.20
CA GLU A 173 11.86 1.15 10.30
C GLU A 173 12.00 -0.27 10.85
N PRO A 174 12.14 -1.31 10.00
CA PRO A 174 12.49 -2.63 10.48
C PRO A 174 13.86 -2.51 11.16
N LEU A 175 13.83 -2.20 12.47
CA LEU A 175 14.95 -2.38 13.37
C LEU A 175 15.44 -3.77 13.03
N GLN A 176 16.65 -3.86 12.47
CA GLN A 176 17.39 -5.10 12.37
C GLN A 176 17.12 -5.83 13.67
N LYS A 177 16.28 -6.88 13.60
CA LYS A 177 15.67 -7.48 14.79
C LYS A 177 16.80 -7.73 15.76
N ASN A 178 16.84 -6.98 16.86
CA ASN A 178 18.01 -6.90 17.73
C ASN A 178 18.44 -8.33 18.12
N ASP A 179 19.43 -8.87 17.41
CA ASP A 179 19.86 -10.27 17.52
C ASP A 179 20.30 -10.59 18.96
N ARG A 180 20.69 -9.55 19.70
CA ARG A 180 21.00 -9.61 21.14
C ARG A 180 19.82 -10.08 21.98
N PHE A 181 18.59 -9.63 21.72
CA PHE A 181 17.42 -10.03 22.52
C PHE A 181 17.05 -11.49 22.25
N ARG A 182 17.10 -11.94 20.99
CA ARG A 182 16.86 -13.34 20.62
C ARG A 182 17.96 -14.26 21.19
N LYS A 183 19.23 -13.86 21.12
CA LYS A 183 20.36 -14.59 21.73
C LYS A 183 20.26 -14.65 23.27
N LYS A 184 19.84 -13.57 23.93
CA LYS A 184 19.63 -13.54 25.40
C LYS A 184 18.50 -14.48 25.83
N ASN A 185 17.37 -14.47 25.12
CA ASN A 185 16.25 -15.38 25.40
C ASN A 185 16.62 -16.85 25.13
N ARG A 186 17.38 -17.15 24.07
CA ARG A 186 17.88 -18.51 23.78
C ARG A 186 18.84 -19.01 24.87
N LYS A 187 19.77 -18.18 25.34
CA LYS A 187 20.66 -18.51 26.48
C LYS A 187 19.88 -18.77 27.76
N ASN A 188 18.87 -17.96 28.06
CA ASN A 188 18.03 -18.15 29.25
C ASN A 188 17.19 -19.44 29.17
N HIS A 189 16.65 -19.76 27.99
CA HIS A 189 15.93 -21.02 27.76
C HIS A 189 16.83 -22.24 27.94
N GLN A 190 18.04 -22.23 27.38
CA GLN A 190 19.02 -23.31 27.57
C GLN A 190 19.42 -23.47 29.04
N LYS A 191 19.63 -22.38 29.78
CA LYS A 191 19.90 -22.45 31.24
C LYS A 191 18.74 -23.09 32.00
N LYS A 192 17.49 -22.78 31.66
CA LYS A 192 16.30 -23.42 32.27
C LYS A 192 16.25 -24.92 31.97
N LEU A 193 16.51 -25.32 30.72
CA LEU A 193 16.54 -26.74 30.34
C LEU A 193 17.66 -27.50 31.05
N ALA A 194 18.86 -26.92 31.15
CA ALA A 194 20.00 -27.54 31.84
C ALA A 194 19.71 -27.71 33.35
N LYS A 195 19.11 -26.70 33.99
CA LYS A 195 18.69 -26.79 35.40
C LYS A 195 17.64 -27.90 35.60
N LYS A 196 16.66 -28.01 34.69
CA LYS A 196 15.63 -29.06 34.74
C LYS A 196 16.23 -30.46 34.54
N ALA A 197 17.20 -30.62 33.64
CA ALA A 197 17.89 -31.89 33.42
C ALA A 197 18.73 -32.31 34.64
N ARG A 198 19.43 -31.38 35.29
CA ARG A 198 20.19 -31.64 36.52
C ARG A 198 19.26 -32.11 37.65
N MET A 199 18.17 -31.39 37.90
CA MET A 199 17.17 -31.78 38.91
C MET A 199 16.62 -33.18 38.64
N HIS A 200 16.39 -33.53 37.37
CA HIS A 200 15.92 -34.86 36.99
C HIS A 200 16.94 -35.96 37.28
N GLN A 201 18.23 -35.71 37.03
CA GLN A 201 19.31 -36.63 37.38
C GLN A 201 19.46 -36.81 38.90
N GLU A 202 19.43 -35.71 39.65
CA GLU A 202 19.50 -35.74 41.12
C GLU A 202 18.32 -36.53 41.71
N THR A 203 17.11 -36.30 41.19
CA THR A 203 15.91 -37.04 41.61
C THR A 203 16.04 -38.54 41.31
N LYS A 204 16.53 -38.91 40.12
CA LYS A 204 16.79 -40.31 39.77
C LYS A 204 17.81 -40.96 40.69
N HIS A 205 18.88 -40.25 41.02
CA HIS A 205 19.93 -40.75 41.91
C HIS A 205 19.40 -40.99 43.33
N VAL A 206 18.60 -40.06 43.87
CA VAL A 206 17.96 -40.23 45.18
C VAL A 206 17.00 -41.43 45.17
N LEU A 207 16.17 -41.57 44.15
CA LEU A 207 15.26 -42.72 44.02
C LEU A 207 16.02 -44.04 43.94
N TYR A 208 17.14 -44.08 43.22
CA TYR A 208 18.02 -45.24 43.15
C TYR A 208 18.60 -45.59 44.53
N LEU A 209 19.11 -44.61 45.28
CA LEU A 209 19.64 -44.84 46.63
C LEU A 209 18.55 -45.35 47.59
N ILE A 210 17.34 -44.79 47.53
CA ILE A 210 16.19 -45.26 48.33
C ILE A 210 15.87 -46.72 47.97
N GLN A 211 15.90 -47.07 46.68
CA GLN A 211 15.66 -48.44 46.23
C GLN A 211 16.74 -49.41 46.75
N GLN A 212 18.01 -49.02 46.72
CA GLN A 212 19.10 -49.83 47.26
C GLN A 212 18.95 -50.06 48.77
N LEU A 213 18.57 -49.03 49.52
CA LEU A 213 18.32 -49.16 50.97
C LEU A 213 17.15 -50.11 51.27
N LYS A 214 16.07 -50.04 50.49
CA LYS A 214 14.94 -50.98 50.62
C LYS A 214 15.28 -52.43 50.29
N CYS A 215 16.28 -52.66 49.45
CA CYS A 215 16.76 -54.01 49.13
C CYS A 215 17.79 -54.56 50.14
N MET A 216 18.19 -53.75 51.13
CA MET A 216 19.15 -54.14 52.18
C MET A 216 18.50 -54.33 53.57
N GLU A 217 17.19 -54.14 53.70
CA GLU A 217 16.44 -54.58 54.87
C GLU A 217 16.13 -56.09 54.72
N PRO A 218 16.59 -56.96 55.65
CA PRO A 218 16.38 -58.41 55.60
C PRO A 218 14.93 -58.83 55.88
#